data_AF-A0A9D8T527-F1
#
_entry.id   AF-A0A9D8T527-F1
#
_cell.length_a   1.000
_cell.length_b   1.000
_cell.length_c   1.000
_cell.angle_alpha   90.00
_cell.angle_beta   90.00
_cell.angle_gamma   90.00
#
_symmetry.space_group_name_H-M   'P 1'
#
loop_
_entity.id
_entity.type
_entity.pdbx_description
1 polymer ?
#
loop_
_entity_poly.entity_id
_entity_poly.type
_entity_poly.pdbx_seq_one_letter_code
_entity_poly.pdbx_strand_id
1 'polypeptide(L)'
;KVIDTITWEGIREGMDDVKYASYLKGLALEAAASKDGAVLDMGRRILAWLAYNDEERCDLDTFRLECINNILKLRKALNKGN
;
A
#
# COMPACT_ATOMS: atom_id res chain seq x y z
N LYS A 1 28.02 16.52 6.68
CA LYS A 1 27.58 17.12 5.40
C LYS A 1 26.88 16.00 4.65
N VAL A 2 25.56 15.95 4.73
CA VAL A 2 24.77 14.91 4.04
C VAL A 2 24.81 15.26 2.54
N ILE A 3 25.08 14.25 1.71
CA ILE A 3 25.07 14.40 0.25
C ILE A 3 23.60 14.33 -0.16
N ASP A 4 22.90 15.46 -0.14
CA ASP A 4 21.56 15.57 -0.73
C ASP A 4 21.74 15.89 -2.22
N THR A 5 22.00 14.85 -3.02
CA THR A 5 21.85 14.89 -4.46
C THR A 5 20.42 14.52 -4.82
N ILE A 6 19.85 15.13 -5.88
CA ILE A 6 18.51 14.79 -6.43
C ILE A 6 18.34 13.27 -6.62
N THR A 7 19.42 12.58 -6.96
CA THR A 7 19.46 11.12 -7.09
C THR A 7 19.21 10.38 -5.77
N TRP A 8 19.70 10.89 -4.64
CA TRP A 8 19.49 10.29 -3.31
C TRP A 8 18.05 10.44 -2.83
N GLU A 9 17.45 11.61 -3.08
CA GLU A 9 16.03 11.88 -2.82
C GLU A 9 15.14 10.92 -3.62
N GLY A 10 15.39 10.76 -4.93
CA GLY A 10 14.62 9.87 -5.80
C GLY A 10 14.75 8.38 -5.45
N ILE A 11 15.93 7.93 -5.00
CA ILE A 11 16.12 6.55 -4.52
C ILE A 11 15.30 6.29 -3.26
N ARG A 12 15.26 7.26 -2.33
CA ARG A 12 14.48 7.12 -1.09
C ARG A 12 12.99 7.09 -1.37
N GLU A 13 12.52 7.97 -2.25
CA GLU A 13 11.12 8.05 -2.62
C GLU A 13 10.63 6.73 -3.23
N GLY A 14 11.36 6.19 -4.21
CA GLY A 14 11.02 4.87 -4.79
C GLY A 14 11.08 3.73 -3.78
N MET A 15 12.02 3.76 -2.82
CA MET A 15 12.09 2.78 -1.74
C MET A 15 10.90 2.87 -0.78
N ASP A 16 10.44 4.08 -0.46
CA ASP A 16 9.26 4.29 0.37
C ASP A 16 7.99 3.76 -0.33
N ASP A 17 7.86 3.97 -1.64
CA ASP A 17 6.70 3.47 -2.40
C ASP A 17 6.64 1.94 -2.43
N VAL A 18 7.78 1.28 -2.63
CA VAL A 18 7.90 -0.19 -2.53
C VAL A 18 7.52 -0.68 -1.14
N LYS A 19 7.90 0.06 -0.09
CA LYS A 19 7.59 -0.27 1.30
C LYS A 19 6.08 -0.19 1.57
N TYR A 20 5.42 0.89 1.15
CA TYR A 20 3.97 1.04 1.31
C TYR A 20 3.19 -0.03 0.54
N ALA A 21 3.55 -0.28 -0.73
CA ALA A 21 2.91 -1.30 -1.55
C ALA A 21 3.09 -2.71 -0.97
N SER A 22 4.29 -3.05 -0.51
CA SER A 22 4.60 -4.35 0.10
C SER A 22 3.83 -4.56 1.40
N TYR A 23 3.77 -3.54 2.26
CA TYR A 23 3.03 -3.61 3.52
C TYR A 23 1.52 -3.74 3.27
N LEU A 24 0.98 -2.96 2.34
CA LEU A 24 -0.42 -3.04 1.93
C LEU A 24 -0.76 -4.45 1.40
N LYS A 25 0.08 -5.00 0.52
CA LYS A 25 -0.10 -6.36 -0.03
C LYS A 25 -0.16 -7.41 1.08
N GLY A 26 0.71 -7.30 2.09
CA GLY A 26 0.70 -8.20 3.25
C GLY A 26 -0.63 -8.16 4.01
N LEU A 27 -1.12 -6.96 4.35
CA LEU A 27 -2.41 -6.79 5.02
C LEU A 27 -3.58 -7.28 4.17
N ALA A 28 -3.53 -7.05 2.85
CA ALA A 28 -4.60 -7.44 1.94
C ALA A 28 -4.66 -8.97 1.78
N LEU A 29 -3.51 -9.66 1.75
CA LEU A 29 -3.45 -11.13 1.76
C LEU A 29 -4.02 -11.71 3.06
N GLU A 30 -3.69 -11.11 4.20
CA GLU A 30 -4.25 -11.51 5.50
C GLU A 30 -5.77 -11.33 5.53
N ALA A 31 -6.26 -10.16 5.09
CA ALA A 31 -7.68 -9.88 5.00
C ALA A 31 -8.40 -10.85 4.04
N ALA A 32 -7.80 -11.18 2.90
CA ALA A 32 -8.34 -12.13 1.93
C ALA A 32 -8.43 -13.58 2.47
N ALA A 33 -7.75 -13.89 3.57
CA ALA A 33 -7.83 -15.17 4.29
C ALA A 33 -8.79 -15.13 5.50
N SER A 34 -9.44 -13.99 5.76
CA SER A 34 -10.40 -13.84 6.87
C SER A 34 -11.63 -14.73 6.69
N LYS A 35 -12.22 -15.14 7.82
CA LYS A 35 -13.54 -15.82 7.85
C LYS A 35 -14.71 -14.85 7.76
N ASP A 36 -14.46 -13.56 8.01
CA ASP A 36 -15.44 -12.50 7.80
C ASP A 36 -15.50 -12.17 6.31
N GLY A 37 -16.66 -12.39 5.69
CA GLY A 37 -16.88 -12.18 4.26
C GLY A 37 -16.63 -10.74 3.80
N ALA A 38 -16.91 -9.74 4.64
CA ALA A 38 -16.67 -8.34 4.30
C ALA A 38 -15.17 -8.00 4.32
N VAL A 39 -14.43 -8.55 5.28
CA VAL A 39 -12.97 -8.38 5.37
C VAL A 39 -12.28 -9.10 4.21
N LEU A 40 -12.76 -10.30 3.87
CA LEU A 40 -12.27 -11.09 2.75
C LEU A 40 -12.46 -10.37 1.41
N ASP A 41 -13.65 -9.85 1.14
CA ASP A 41 -13.94 -9.10 -0.09
C ASP A 41 -13.07 -7.83 -0.18
N MET A 42 -12.91 -7.11 0.93
CA MET A 42 -12.04 -5.93 0.99
C MET A 42 -10.59 -6.26 0.64
N GLY A 43 -10.03 -7.34 1.21
CA GLY A 43 -8.68 -7.80 0.90
C GLY A 43 -8.50 -8.11 -0.59
N ARG A 44 -9.45 -8.81 -1.20
CA ARG A 44 -9.40 -9.17 -2.63
C ARG A 44 -9.49 -7.94 -3.54
N ARG A 45 -10.36 -6.98 -3.23
CA ARG A 45 -10.48 -5.73 -4.02
C ARG A 45 -9.19 -4.92 -3.98
N ILE A 46 -8.55 -4.84 -2.82
CA ILE A 46 -7.30 -4.10 -2.67
C ILE A 46 -6.15 -4.80 -3.39
N LEU A 47 -6.09 -6.14 -3.37
CA LEU A 47 -5.12 -6.89 -4.17
C LEU A 47 -5.32 -6.67 -5.68
N ALA A 48 -6.57 -6.65 -6.14
CA ALA A 48 -6.88 -6.34 -7.52
C ALA A 48 -6.45 -4.89 -7.86
N TRP A 49 -6.78 -3.92 -7.01
CA TRP A 49 -6.35 -2.53 -7.18
C TRP A 49 -4.82 -2.44 -7.28
N LEU A 50 -4.06 -3.06 -6.39
CA LEU A 50 -2.58 -3.11 -6.46
C LEU A 50 -2.06 -3.71 -7.77
N ALA A 51 -2.72 -4.73 -8.31
CA ALA A 51 -2.31 -5.37 -9.57
C ALA A 51 -2.65 -4.55 -10.82
N TYR A 52 -3.66 -3.66 -10.74
CA TYR A 52 -4.09 -2.81 -11.85
C TYR A 52 -3.47 -1.40 -11.82
N ASN A 53 -2.83 -0.99 -10.72
CA ASN A 53 -2.06 0.25 -10.69
C ASN A 53 -0.75 0.04 -11.44
N ASP A 54 -0.72 0.57 -12.66
CA ASP A 54 0.44 0.60 -13.53
C ASP A 54 1.23 1.89 -13.28
N GLU A 55 2.56 1.75 -13.20
CA GLU A 55 3.55 2.78 -12.88
C GLU A 55 3.61 3.91 -13.92
N GLU A 56 3.15 3.65 -15.16
CA GLU A 56 3.00 4.68 -16.20
C GLU A 56 1.75 5.56 -16.03
N ARG A 57 0.80 5.17 -15.17
CA ARG A 57 -0.55 5.79 -15.11
C ARG A 57 -0.86 6.54 -13.82
N CYS A 58 0.01 6.50 -12.83
CA CYS A 58 -0.25 7.10 -11.52
C CYS A 58 0.85 8.06 -11.10
N ASP A 59 0.42 9.24 -10.66
CA ASP A 59 1.22 10.14 -9.83
C ASP A 59 1.64 9.41 -8.53
N LEU A 60 2.94 9.39 -8.22
CA LEU A 60 3.50 8.62 -7.10
C LEU A 60 2.97 9.09 -5.75
N ASP A 61 2.75 10.40 -5.59
CA ASP A 61 2.15 10.97 -4.38
C ASP A 61 0.71 10.46 -4.19
N THR A 62 -0.08 10.43 -5.26
CA THR A 62 -1.43 9.87 -5.28
C THR A 62 -1.41 8.38 -4.94
N PHE A 63 -0.50 7.61 -5.54
CA PHE A 63 -0.36 6.18 -5.24
C PHE A 63 -0.05 5.93 -3.76
N ARG A 64 0.83 6.74 -3.18
CA ARG A 64 1.21 6.66 -1.77
C ARG A 64 0.04 6.96 -0.85
N LEU A 65 -0.72 8.02 -1.15
CA LEU A 65 -1.92 8.38 -0.38
C LEU A 65 -2.98 7.26 -0.43
N GLU A 66 -3.22 6.67 -1.60
CA GLU A 66 -4.13 5.54 -1.75
C GLU A 66 -3.64 4.30 -0.99
N CYS A 67 -2.33 4.04 -1.01
CA CYS A 67 -1.76 2.97 -0.18
C CYS A 67 -2.03 3.20 1.31
N ILE A 68 -1.77 4.40 1.82
CA ILE A 68 -2.03 4.76 3.23
C ILE A 68 -3.52 4.60 3.56
N ASN A 69 -4.41 5.11 2.71
CA ASN A 69 -5.86 4.99 2.89
C ASN A 69 -6.31 3.52 2.99
N ASN A 70 -5.80 2.67 2.10
CA ASN A 70 -6.13 1.24 2.10
C ASN A 70 -5.51 0.49 3.29
N ILE A 71 -4.30 0.86 3.72
CA ILE A 71 -3.68 0.35 4.95
C ILE A 71 -4.57 0.66 6.16
N LEU A 72 -5.03 1.90 6.30
CA LEU A 72 -5.87 2.31 7.43
C LEU A 72 -7.21 1.56 7.45
N LYS A 73 -7.83 1.37 6.28
CA LYS A 73 -9.06 0.57 6.13
C LYS A 73 -8.85 -0.88 6.57
N LEU A 74 -7.81 -1.53 6.07
CA LEU A 74 -7.51 -2.93 6.39
C LEU A 74 -7.13 -3.13 7.86
N ARG A 75 -6.33 -2.22 8.43
CA ARG A 75 -5.99 -2.26 9.86
C ARG A 75 -7.23 -2.16 10.74
N LYS A 76 -8.15 -1.25 10.41
CA LYS A 76 -9.44 -1.12 11.10
C LYS A 76 -10.28 -2.39 10.95
N ALA A 77 -10.37 -2.95 9.74
CA ALA A 77 -11.13 -4.16 9.47
C ALA A 77 -10.58 -5.41 10.18
N LEU A 78 -9.25 -5.51 10.30
CA LEU A 78 -8.55 -6.59 10.99
C LEU A 78 -8.44 -6.37 12.51
N ASN A 79 -9.01 -5.28 13.06
CA ASN A 79 -8.84 -4.86 14.45
C ASN A 79 -7.36 -4.74 14.88
N LYS A 80 -6.48 -4.39 13.95
CA LYS A 80 -5.07 -4.09 14.24
C LYS A 80 -4.97 -2.64 14.68
N GLY A 81 -5.05 -2.44 16.00
CA GLY A 81 -4.90 -1.14 16.66
C GLY A 81 -3.60 -0.43 16.28
N ASN A 82 -3.62 0.91 16.39
CA ASN A 82 -2.52 1.80 16.02
C ASN A 82 -1.23 1.47 16.76
#